data_AF-A0A3M8ER01-F1
#
_entry.id   AF-A0A3M8ER01-F1
#
_cell.length_a   1.000
_cell.length_b   1.000
_cell.length_c   1.000
_cell.angle_alpha   90.00
_cell.angle_beta   90.00
_cell.angle_gamma   90.00
#
_symmetry.space_group_name_H-M   'P 1'
#
loop_
_entity.id
_entity.type
_entity.pdbx_description
1 polymer ?
#
loop_
_entity_poly.entity_id
_entity_poly.type
_entity_poly.pdbx_seq_one_letter_code
_entity_poly.pdbx_strand_id
1 'polypeptide(L)'
;MDSRNLVHRSVADSLAVSLQLTREELCMLINISPHSLYQLQANDLLPAEPSMQIIHIQNAFKQAQKVFSDKQRALMWLKHENLALGNIRPIDLLGTPDGIDSVIRILGRIEHGVYS
;
A
#
# COMPACT_ATOMS: atom_id res chain seq x y z
N MET A 1 12.73 2.88 21.82
CA MET A 1 11.71 2.94 20.75
C MET A 1 12.40 3.51 19.53
N ASP A 2 12.80 2.65 18.59
CA ASP A 2 13.61 3.06 17.43
C ASP A 2 12.85 4.06 16.54
N SER A 3 13.30 5.31 16.55
CA SER A 3 12.85 6.38 15.63
C SER A 3 13.27 6.14 14.17
N ARG A 4 13.91 5.00 13.86
CA ARG A 4 14.54 4.72 12.56
C ARG A 4 13.55 4.43 11.42
N ASN A 5 12.28 4.19 11.72
CA ASN A 5 11.26 3.82 10.72
C ASN A 5 10.02 4.74 10.69
N LEU A 6 10.09 5.92 11.30
CA LEU A 6 8.98 6.89 11.20
C LEU A 6 9.00 7.55 9.82
N VAL A 7 7.80 7.78 9.29
CA VAL A 7 7.61 8.32 7.95
C VAL A 7 6.89 9.66 8.04
N HIS A 8 7.37 10.66 7.28
CA HIS A 8 6.68 11.95 7.20
C HIS A 8 5.32 11.83 6.52
N ARG A 9 4.35 12.65 6.94
CA ARG A 9 3.02 12.73 6.32
C ARG A 9 3.11 12.95 4.80
N SER A 10 4.04 13.77 4.33
CA SER A 10 4.30 14.01 2.91
C SER A 10 4.58 12.75 2.09
N VAL A 11 5.18 11.72 2.69
CA VAL A 11 5.44 10.44 2.02
C VAL A 11 4.14 9.65 1.86
N ALA A 12 3.25 9.67 2.87
CA ALA A 12 1.93 9.08 2.76
C ALA A 12 1.08 9.79 1.70
N ASP A 13 1.11 11.12 1.67
CA ASP A 13 0.43 11.92 0.64
C ASP A 13 0.96 11.58 -0.78
N SER A 14 2.29 11.47 -0.93
CA SER A 14 2.92 11.10 -2.21
C SER A 14 2.57 9.69 -2.67
N LEU A 15 2.47 8.75 -1.72
CA LEU A 15 2.05 7.38 -1.98
C LEU A 15 0.58 7.33 -2.40
N ALA A 16 -0.29 8.07 -1.72
CA ALA A 16 -1.70 8.19 -2.07
C ALA A 16 -1.89 8.73 -3.49
N VAL A 17 -1.15 9.77 -3.88
CA VAL A 17 -1.16 10.28 -5.26
C VAL A 17 -0.70 9.21 -6.25
N SER A 18 0.38 8.48 -5.94
CA SER A 18 0.90 7.43 -6.83
C SER A 18 -0.05 6.24 -6.99
N LEU A 19 -0.81 5.91 -5.95
CA LEU A 19 -1.81 4.84 -5.94
C LEU A 19 -3.22 5.34 -6.33
N GLN A 20 -3.35 6.63 -6.63
CA GLN A 20 -4.64 7.28 -6.91
C GLN A 20 -5.69 6.98 -5.83
N LEU A 21 -5.28 7.10 -4.57
CA LEU A 21 -6.14 6.94 -3.40
C LEU A 21 -6.73 8.29 -3.00
N THR A 22 -8.00 8.27 -2.61
CA THR A 22 -8.61 9.33 -1.83
C THR A 22 -8.00 9.39 -0.43
N ARG A 23 -8.26 10.48 0.29
CA ARG A 23 -7.74 10.64 1.66
C ARG A 23 -8.44 9.68 2.62
N GLU A 24 -9.71 9.41 2.40
CA GLU A 24 -10.51 8.44 3.13
C GLU A 24 -9.93 7.03 2.96
N GLU A 25 -9.64 6.62 1.71
CA GLU A 25 -9.00 5.33 1.44
C GLU A 25 -7.61 5.23 2.09
N LEU A 26 -6.81 6.29 2.03
CA LEU A 26 -5.51 6.32 2.72
C LEU A 26 -5.66 6.12 4.23
N CYS A 27 -6.60 6.82 4.86
CA CYS A 27 -6.83 6.72 6.31
C CYS A 27 -7.23 5.31 6.72
N MET A 28 -8.13 4.68 5.96
CA MET A 28 -8.53 3.29 6.17
C MET A 28 -7.35 2.33 6.01
N LEU A 29 -6.52 2.53 4.99
CA LEU A 29 -5.42 1.63 4.67
C LEU A 29 -4.29 1.65 5.71
N ILE A 30 -4.01 2.82 6.31
CA ILE A 30 -2.95 2.97 7.33
C ILE A 30 -3.47 3.02 8.76
N ASN A 31 -4.76 2.71 8.95
CA ASN A 31 -5.42 2.64 10.25
C ASN A 31 -5.26 3.92 11.11
N ILE A 32 -5.38 5.10 10.48
CA ILE A 32 -5.33 6.40 11.18
C ILE A 32 -6.68 7.10 11.09
N SER A 33 -7.10 7.75 12.19
CA SER A 33 -8.32 8.53 12.16
C SER A 33 -8.17 9.76 11.24
N PRO A 34 -9.23 10.16 10.50
CA PRO A 34 -9.18 11.36 9.65
C PRO A 34 -8.81 12.62 10.43
N HIS A 35 -9.24 12.71 11.69
CA HIS A 35 -8.93 13.83 12.57
C HIS A 35 -7.45 13.89 12.92
N SER A 36 -6.85 12.76 13.32
CA SER A 36 -5.41 12.67 13.61
C SER A 36 -4.57 13.02 12.39
N LEU A 37 -4.96 12.53 11.20
CA LEU A 37 -4.26 12.89 9.96
C LEU A 37 -4.40 14.38 9.64
N TYR A 38 -5.58 14.98 9.84
CA TYR A 38 -5.83 16.39 9.56
C TYR A 38 -4.97 17.34 10.39
N GLN A 39 -4.67 16.98 11.65
CA GLN A 39 -3.88 17.81 12.56
C GLN A 39 -2.39 17.90 12.17
N LEU A 40 -1.85 16.91 11.48
CA LEU A 40 -0.43 16.83 11.10
C LEU A 40 -0.11 17.78 9.93
N GLN A 41 1.06 18.37 9.89
CA GLN A 41 1.59 19.04 8.70
C GLN A 41 2.35 18.06 7.81
N ALA A 42 2.66 18.46 6.56
CA ALA A 42 3.37 17.59 5.61
C ALA A 42 4.76 17.13 6.11
N ASN A 43 5.41 17.94 6.95
CA ASN A 43 6.71 17.62 7.56
C ASN A 43 6.59 16.89 8.91
N ASP A 44 5.38 16.70 9.43
CA ASP A 44 5.22 15.96 10.69
C ASP A 44 5.37 14.46 10.44
N LEU A 45 5.86 13.77 11.47
CA LEU A 45 6.01 12.32 11.46
C LEU A 45 4.67 11.66 11.76
N LEU A 46 4.35 10.61 11.02
CA LEU A 46 3.27 9.71 11.36
C LEU A 46 3.63 8.88 12.59
N PRO A 47 2.64 8.40 13.38
CA PRO A 47 2.90 7.43 14.43
C PRO A 47 3.52 6.13 13.88
N ALA A 48 4.06 5.30 14.76
CA ALA A 48 4.81 4.11 14.38
C ALA A 48 4.01 3.12 13.53
N GLU A 49 2.75 2.85 13.90
CA GLU A 49 1.88 1.91 13.19
C GLU A 49 1.53 2.38 11.76
N PRO A 50 0.98 3.60 11.54
CA PRO A 50 0.78 4.13 10.19
C PRO A 50 2.08 4.23 9.37
N SER A 51 3.20 4.59 10.01
CA SER A 51 4.51 4.62 9.33
C SER A 51 4.90 3.24 8.80
N MET A 52 4.73 2.20 9.61
CA MET A 52 4.99 0.82 9.22
C MET A 52 4.07 0.37 8.07
N GLN A 53 2.79 0.71 8.14
CA GLN A 53 1.85 0.42 7.05
C GLN A 53 2.26 1.10 5.74
N ILE A 54 2.65 2.37 5.78
CA ILE A 54 3.17 3.09 4.59
C ILE A 54 4.38 2.38 3.99
N ILE A 55 5.32 1.92 4.82
CA ILE A 55 6.50 1.19 4.35
C ILE A 55 6.08 -0.11 3.66
N HIS A 56 5.17 -0.88 4.24
CA HIS A 56 4.70 -2.13 3.65
C HIS A 56 3.95 -1.92 2.33
N ILE A 57 3.04 -0.94 2.28
CA ILE A 57 2.30 -0.59 1.05
C ILE A 57 3.27 -0.15 -0.04
N GLN A 58 4.27 0.68 0.30
CA GLN A 58 5.29 1.11 -0.65
C GLN A 58 6.10 -0.07 -1.20
N ASN A 59 6.47 -1.02 -0.35
CA ASN A 59 7.21 -2.22 -0.77
C ASN A 59 6.36 -3.11 -1.68
N ALA A 60 5.08 -3.32 -1.36
CA ALA A 60 4.16 -4.07 -2.21
C ALA A 60 3.97 -3.39 -3.58
N PHE A 61 3.85 -2.06 -3.61
CA PHE A 61 3.73 -1.32 -4.87
C PHE A 61 5.01 -1.42 -5.71
N LYS A 62 6.19 -1.29 -5.09
CA LYS A 62 7.49 -1.48 -5.77
C LYS A 62 7.61 -2.89 -6.35
N GLN A 63 7.19 -3.91 -5.60
CA GLN A 63 7.18 -5.28 -6.10
C GLN A 63 6.25 -5.44 -7.29
N ALA A 64 5.04 -4.88 -7.24
CA ALA A 64 4.12 -4.89 -8.38
C ALA A 64 4.74 -4.19 -9.61
N GLN A 65 5.37 -3.03 -9.43
CA GLN A 65 6.07 -2.33 -10.50
C GLN A 65 7.18 -3.18 -11.13
N LYS A 66 7.92 -3.95 -10.33
CA LYS A 66 8.93 -4.89 -10.81
C LYS A 66 8.30 -6.01 -11.65
N VAL A 67 7.26 -6.66 -11.13
CA VAL A 67 6.57 -7.78 -11.81
C VAL A 67 5.99 -7.33 -13.15
N PHE A 68 5.32 -6.18 -13.19
CA PHE A 68 4.69 -5.68 -14.41
C PHE A 68 5.62 -4.86 -15.32
N SER A 69 6.81 -4.51 -14.83
CA SER A 69 7.79 -3.62 -15.50
C SER A 69 7.20 -2.27 -15.96
N ASP A 70 6.06 -1.88 -15.40
CA ASP A 70 5.31 -0.69 -15.78
C ASP A 70 4.45 -0.21 -14.60
N LYS A 71 4.55 1.08 -14.29
CA LYS A 71 3.82 1.68 -13.17
C LYS A 71 2.31 1.66 -13.37
N GLN A 72 1.82 1.90 -14.59
CA GLN A 72 0.38 1.94 -14.84
C GLN A 72 -0.23 0.54 -14.80
N ARG A 73 0.45 -0.48 -15.33
CA ARG A 73 0.02 -1.88 -15.22
C ARG A 73 -0.01 -2.35 -13.78
N ALA A 74 1.01 -2.03 -12.99
CA ALA A 74 1.04 -2.34 -11.57
C ALA A 74 -0.15 -1.69 -10.83
N LEU A 75 -0.41 -0.41 -11.12
CA LEU A 75 -1.54 0.32 -10.54
C LEU A 75 -2.89 -0.28 -10.95
N MET A 76 -3.06 -0.57 -12.24
CA MET A 76 -4.28 -1.18 -12.77
C MET A 76 -4.55 -2.53 -12.11
N TRP A 77 -3.51 -3.36 -11.96
CA TRP A 77 -3.63 -4.64 -11.27
C TRP A 77 -4.00 -4.48 -9.79
N LEU A 78 -3.38 -3.52 -9.08
CA LEU A 78 -3.69 -3.26 -7.67
C LEU A 78 -5.13 -2.77 -7.45
N LYS A 79 -5.70 -2.04 -8.41
CA LYS A 79 -7.05 -1.44 -8.30
C LYS A 79 -8.15 -2.29 -8.92
N HIS A 80 -7.82 -3.39 -9.60
CA HIS A 80 -8.79 -4.29 -10.20
C HIS A 80 -9.03 -5.51 -9.30
N GLU A 81 -10.26 -6.00 -9.27
CA GLU A 81 -10.59 -7.26 -8.56
C GLU A 81 -9.73 -8.41 -9.11
N ASN A 82 -9.22 -9.22 -8.19
CA ASN A 82 -8.38 -10.36 -8.54
C ASN A 82 -9.01 -11.66 -8.05
N LEU A 83 -9.28 -12.58 -8.98
CA LEU A 83 -9.91 -13.87 -8.69
C LEU A 83 -9.11 -14.71 -7.68
N ALA A 84 -7.78 -14.70 -7.79
CA ALA A 84 -6.90 -15.45 -6.88
C ALA A 84 -6.84 -14.85 -5.46
N LEU A 85 -7.41 -13.66 -5.27
CA LEU A 85 -7.60 -12.98 -3.99
C LEU A 85 -9.08 -12.93 -3.59
N GLY A 86 -9.93 -13.80 -4.16
CA GLY A 86 -11.36 -13.87 -3.83
C GLY A 86 -12.19 -12.73 -4.40
N ASN A 87 -11.83 -12.21 -5.58
CA ASN A 87 -12.43 -11.02 -6.21
C ASN A 87 -12.31 -9.74 -5.37
N ILE A 88 -11.27 -9.66 -4.54
CA ILE A 88 -10.92 -8.44 -3.81
C ILE A 88 -9.86 -7.68 -4.59
N ARG A 89 -9.90 -6.34 -4.57
CA ARG A 89 -8.85 -5.50 -5.15
C ARG A 89 -7.58 -5.66 -4.28
N PRO A 90 -6.41 -5.97 -4.85
CA PRO A 90 -5.18 -6.13 -4.07
C PRO A 90 -4.88 -4.95 -3.15
N ILE A 91 -5.19 -3.72 -3.57
CA ILE A 91 -4.95 -2.51 -2.79
C ILE A 91 -5.73 -2.48 -1.46
N ASP A 92 -6.93 -3.06 -1.41
CA ASP A 92 -7.76 -3.10 -0.20
C ASP A 92 -7.20 -4.05 0.86
N LEU A 93 -6.37 -5.01 0.44
CA LEU A 93 -5.73 -5.98 1.32
C LEU A 93 -4.45 -5.43 1.97
N LEU A 94 -3.88 -4.34 1.44
CA LEU A 94 -2.60 -3.81 1.91
C LEU A 94 -2.65 -3.16 3.30
N GLY A 95 -3.84 -3.02 3.91
CA GLY A 95 -3.99 -2.50 5.27
C GLY A 95 -3.75 -3.53 6.38
N THR A 96 -3.51 -4.79 6.02
CA THR A 96 -3.28 -5.89 6.99
C THR A 96 -2.05 -6.70 6.60
N PRO A 97 -1.28 -7.23 7.58
CA PRO A 97 -0.14 -8.10 7.30
C PRO A 97 -0.49 -9.31 6.42
N ASP A 98 -1.57 -10.03 6.76
CA ASP A 98 -2.02 -11.21 6.01
C ASP A 98 -2.44 -10.88 4.57
N GLY A 99 -3.05 -9.71 4.39
CA GLY A 99 -3.42 -9.20 3.08
C GLY A 99 -2.21 -8.83 2.24
N ILE A 100 -1.20 -8.18 2.83
CA ILE A 100 0.09 -7.90 2.17
C ILE A 100 0.75 -9.20 1.71
N ASP A 101 0.87 -10.19 2.60
CA ASP A 101 1.46 -11.50 2.26
C ASP A 101 0.73 -12.19 1.12
N SER A 102 -0.60 -12.09 1.12
CA SER A 102 -1.43 -12.61 0.02
C SER A 102 -1.14 -11.90 -1.31
N VAL A 103 -1.04 -10.58 -1.31
CA VAL A 103 -0.71 -9.80 -2.52
C VAL A 103 0.69 -10.15 -3.04
N ILE A 104 1.70 -10.19 -2.16
CA ILE A 104 3.08 -10.54 -2.52
C ILE A 104 3.17 -11.94 -3.10
N ARG A 105 2.47 -12.91 -2.49
CA ARG A 105 2.40 -14.28 -2.99
C ARG A 105 1.83 -14.35 -4.41
N ILE A 106 0.75 -13.63 -4.71
CA ILE A 106 0.19 -13.61 -6.06
C ILE A 106 1.13 -12.90 -7.04
N LEU A 107 1.76 -11.79 -6.66
CA LEU A 107 2.76 -11.11 -7.48
C LEU A 107 3.93 -12.04 -7.85
N GLY A 108 4.46 -12.81 -6.89
CA GLY A 108 5.52 -13.78 -7.15
C GLY A 108 5.09 -14.87 -8.14
N ARG A 109 3.85 -15.36 -8.03
CA ARG A 109 3.31 -16.34 -9.00
C ARG A 109 3.19 -15.76 -10.40
N ILE A 110 2.80 -14.49 -10.53
CA ILE A 110 2.75 -13.77 -11.81
C ILE A 110 4.16 -13.62 -12.39
N GLU A 111 5.15 -13.23 -11.59
CA GLU A 111 6.56 -13.09 -12.01
C GLU A 111 7.12 -14.40 -12.59
N HIS A 112 6.73 -15.55 -12.02
CA HIS A 112 7.17 -16.87 -12.48
C HIS A 112 6.23 -17.54 -13.51
N GLY A 113 5.14 -16.88 -13.93
CA GLY A 113 4.19 -17.43 -14.90
C GLY A 113 3.39 -18.66 -14.40
N VAL A 114 3.28 -18.84 -13.08
CA VAL A 114 2.62 -20.01 -12.48
C VAL A 114 1.12 -19.73 -12.27
N TYR A 115 0.31 -20.16 -13.22
CA TYR A 115 -1.15 -20.26 -13.06
C TYR A 115 -1.48 -21.55 -12.29
N SER A 116 -2.22 -21.47 -11.19
CA SER A 116 -2.88 -22.62 -10.55
C SER A 116 -4.33 -22.28 -10.32
#